data_AF-A0A0F9NU62-F1
#
_entry.id   AF-A0A0F9NU62-F1
#
_cell.length_a   1.000
_cell.length_b   1.000
_cell.length_c   1.000
_cell.angle_alpha   90.00
_cell.angle_beta   90.00
_cell.angle_gamma   90.00
#
_symmetry.space_group_name_H-M   'P 1'
#
loop_
_entity.id
_entity.type
_entity.pdbx_description
1 polymer ?
#
loop_
_entity_poly.entity_id
_entity_poly.type
_entity_poly.pdbx_seq_one_letter_code
_entity_poly.pdbx_strand_id
1 'polypeptide(L)'
;MKELYSKYKIQKMNGKPIDPNAQYFVLRLDTDPAARAAMLTYAAGVERNGEVEFAEGIRGWIAPMSRGHFEQYINRSLKTMPRNQSFFHTKKQYRARTKTVTRRDGWAFAKVGDIVNGCEKCQGLRKGEKIVVMGQHRYTNLRWEPLSRMIDEPEYGKAEVILEGFPDMTPDEFVLFYCKAMNCTPKKLVHRMEYVFVTRAE
;
A
#
# COMPACT_ATOMS: atom_id res chain seq x y z
N MET A 1 -13.58 21.96 30.16
CA MET A 1 -12.94 20.75 29.59
C MET A 1 -13.51 19.54 30.33
N LYS A 2 -14.15 18.60 29.63
CA LYS A 2 -14.78 17.41 30.25
C LYS A 2 -13.75 16.66 31.11
N GLU A 3 -14.21 16.10 32.23
CA GLU A 3 -13.53 15.31 33.28
C GLU A 3 -12.83 14.01 32.78
N LEU A 4 -12.21 14.04 31.62
CA LEU A 4 -11.51 12.90 31.01
C LEU A 4 -10.06 12.76 31.52
N TYR A 5 -9.43 13.87 31.89
CA TYR A 5 -8.08 13.87 32.44
C TYR A 5 -8.17 13.56 33.95
N SER A 6 -7.52 12.48 34.40
CA SER A 6 -7.44 11.98 35.80
C SER A 6 -8.33 10.79 36.21
N LYS A 7 -8.94 10.05 35.26
CA LYS A 7 -9.69 8.81 35.62
C LYS A 7 -8.82 7.60 35.95
N TYR A 8 -7.56 7.58 35.49
CA TYR A 8 -6.69 6.41 35.61
C TYR A 8 -5.37 6.78 36.28
N LYS A 9 -4.91 5.94 37.21
CA LYS A 9 -3.54 5.97 37.74
C LYS A 9 -2.67 5.04 36.90
N ILE A 10 -1.70 5.59 36.19
CA ILE A 10 -0.76 4.83 35.36
C ILE A 10 0.51 4.59 36.16
N GLN A 11 0.91 3.33 36.31
CA GLN A 11 2.12 2.92 37.02
C GLN A 11 2.77 1.75 36.29
N LYS A 12 4.11 1.64 36.36
CA LYS A 12 4.82 0.47 35.82
C LYS A 12 4.60 -0.72 36.73
N MET A 13 4.43 -1.91 36.14
CA MET A 13 4.24 -3.16 36.90
C MET A 13 5.41 -3.48 37.84
N ASN A 14 6.63 -3.06 37.50
CA ASN A 14 7.82 -3.24 38.33
C ASN A 14 8.04 -2.13 39.37
N GLY A 15 7.08 -1.21 39.55
CA GLY A 15 7.15 -0.11 40.51
C GLY A 15 8.14 1.01 40.16
N LYS A 16 8.89 0.91 39.06
CA LYS A 16 9.81 1.97 38.63
C LYS A 16 9.02 3.24 38.26
N PRO A 17 9.60 4.44 38.46
CA PRO A 17 8.95 5.69 38.08
C PRO A 17 8.66 5.74 36.57
N ILE A 18 7.56 6.39 36.22
CA ILE A 18 7.24 6.76 34.84
C ILE A 18 8.08 7.95 34.42
N ASP A 19 8.38 8.05 33.12
CA ASP A 19 9.00 9.25 32.56
C ASP A 19 8.00 10.41 32.66
N PRO A 20 8.34 11.54 33.30
CA PRO A 20 7.44 12.69 33.45
C PRO A 20 7.11 13.38 32.11
N ASN A 21 7.89 13.15 31.06
CA ASN A 21 7.66 13.73 29.73
C ASN A 21 6.83 12.81 28.82
N ALA A 22 6.58 11.56 29.23
CA ALA A 22 5.79 10.63 28.44
C ALA A 22 4.30 11.03 28.46
N GLN A 23 3.69 11.08 27.28
CA GLN A 23 2.25 11.28 27.14
C GLN A 23 1.56 9.92 27.06
N TYR A 24 0.61 9.69 27.96
CA TYR A 24 -0.17 8.46 27.99
C TYR A 24 -1.60 8.73 27.55
N PHE A 25 -2.11 7.84 26.71
CA PHE A 25 -3.51 7.84 26.27
C PHE A 25 -4.10 6.46 26.52
N VAL A 26 -5.21 6.39 27.24
CA VAL A 26 -5.82 5.13 27.68
C VAL A 26 -7.02 4.81 26.80
N LEU A 27 -7.01 3.58 26.24
CA LEU A 27 -8.06 3.06 25.37
C LEU A 27 -8.65 1.77 25.97
N ARG A 28 -9.98 1.66 26.00
CA ARG A 28 -10.68 0.50 26.56
C ARG A 28 -10.98 -0.56 25.49
N LEU A 29 -10.12 -1.55 25.37
CA LEU A 29 -10.22 -2.59 24.33
C LEU A 29 -11.47 -3.47 24.44
N ASP A 30 -12.05 -3.62 25.63
CA ASP A 30 -13.25 -4.40 25.89
C ASP A 30 -14.50 -3.73 25.28
N THR A 31 -14.66 -2.43 25.50
CA THR A 31 -15.87 -1.70 25.10
C THR A 31 -15.74 -0.90 23.82
N ASP A 32 -14.53 -0.52 23.41
CA ASP A 32 -14.30 0.40 22.29
C ASP A 32 -13.75 -0.33 21.04
N PRO A 33 -14.55 -0.45 19.97
CA PRO A 33 -14.10 -1.05 18.71
C PRO A 33 -12.98 -0.26 18.02
N ALA A 34 -12.95 1.07 18.16
CA ALA A 34 -11.90 1.91 17.58
C ALA A 34 -10.57 1.69 18.31
N ALA A 35 -10.62 1.51 19.63
CA ALA A 35 -9.46 1.11 20.42
C ALA A 35 -8.84 -0.21 19.94
N ARG A 36 -9.68 -1.22 19.66
CA ARG A 36 -9.20 -2.50 19.09
C ARG A 36 -8.55 -2.31 17.73
N ALA A 37 -9.14 -1.49 16.86
CA ALA A 37 -8.56 -1.19 15.54
C ALA A 37 -7.21 -0.48 15.62
N ALA A 38 -7.07 0.50 16.54
CA ALA A 38 -5.80 1.15 16.81
C ALA A 38 -4.74 0.14 17.30
N MET A 39 -5.12 -0.77 18.20
CA MET A 39 -4.22 -1.78 18.74
C MET A 39 -3.77 -2.81 17.69
N LEU A 40 -4.65 -3.23 16.77
CA LEU A 40 -4.27 -4.07 15.63
C LEU A 40 -3.29 -3.37 14.68
N THR A 41 -3.49 -2.07 14.44
CA THR A 41 -2.58 -1.26 13.62
C THR A 41 -1.21 -1.15 14.27
N TYR A 42 -1.18 -0.98 15.59
CA TYR A 42 0.05 -0.97 16.38
C TYR A 42 0.77 -2.33 16.30
N ALA A 43 0.07 -3.45 16.51
CA ALA A 43 0.64 -4.80 16.39
C ALA A 43 1.29 -5.03 15.01
N ALA A 44 0.63 -4.58 13.93
CA ALA A 44 1.22 -4.65 12.59
C ALA A 44 2.49 -3.80 12.45
N GLY A 45 2.62 -2.68 13.19
CA GLY A 45 3.83 -1.87 13.24
C GLY A 45 4.97 -2.53 14.01
N VAL A 46 4.66 -3.09 15.17
CA VAL A 46 5.60 -3.84 16.01
C VAL A 46 6.19 -5.04 15.26
N GLU A 47 5.35 -5.83 14.57
CA GLU A 47 5.82 -6.96 13.76
C GLU A 47 6.79 -6.53 12.66
N ARG A 48 6.51 -5.40 11.99
CA ARG A 48 7.42 -4.84 10.96
C ARG A 48 8.79 -4.46 11.53
N ASN A 49 8.87 -4.18 12.82
CA ASN A 49 10.13 -3.86 13.51
C ASN A 49 10.84 -5.12 14.05
N GLY A 50 10.34 -6.33 13.72
CA GLY A 50 10.95 -7.61 14.10
C GLY A 50 10.41 -8.22 15.38
N GLU A 51 9.49 -7.55 16.08
CA GLU A 51 8.92 -8.02 17.36
C GLU A 51 7.67 -8.91 17.13
N VAL A 52 7.86 -10.03 16.43
CA VAL A 52 6.77 -10.91 15.98
C VAL A 52 5.96 -11.48 17.14
N GLU A 53 6.63 -12.08 18.13
CA GLU A 53 5.96 -12.71 19.30
C GLU A 53 5.12 -11.71 20.10
N PHE A 54 5.62 -10.47 20.24
CA PHE A 54 4.88 -9.43 20.95
C PHE A 54 3.64 -8.99 20.16
N ALA A 55 3.76 -8.86 18.83
CA ALA A 55 2.63 -8.57 17.96
C ALA A 55 1.57 -9.68 17.99
N GLU A 56 1.99 -10.96 18.01
CA GLU A 56 1.10 -12.10 18.18
C GLU A 56 0.39 -12.10 19.53
N GLY A 57 1.11 -11.80 20.62
CA GLY A 57 0.53 -11.65 21.95
C GLY A 57 -0.58 -10.59 21.99
N ILE A 58 -0.36 -9.43 21.35
CA ILE A 58 -1.37 -8.36 21.23
C ILE A 58 -2.61 -8.88 20.47
N ARG A 59 -2.42 -9.58 19.35
CA ARG A 59 -3.53 -10.15 18.56
C ARG A 59 -4.31 -11.19 19.35
N GLY A 60 -3.61 -12.05 20.10
CA GLY A 60 -4.20 -13.05 20.98
C GLY A 60 -5.10 -12.43 22.06
N TRP A 61 -4.74 -11.26 22.59
CA TRP A 61 -5.57 -10.52 23.54
C TRP A 61 -6.85 -9.95 22.92
N ILE A 62 -6.79 -9.50 21.67
CA ILE A 62 -7.94 -8.86 21.00
C ILE A 62 -8.91 -9.89 20.42
N ALA A 63 -8.43 -11.06 20.02
CA ALA A 63 -9.22 -12.06 19.31
C ALA A 63 -10.48 -12.53 20.08
N PRO A 64 -10.43 -12.81 21.40
CA PRO A 64 -11.62 -13.17 22.18
C PRO A 64 -12.65 -12.04 22.26
N MET A 65 -12.19 -10.79 22.37
CA MET A 65 -13.02 -9.58 22.50
C MET A 65 -13.70 -9.18 21.17
N SER A 66 -13.38 -9.89 20.09
CA SER A 66 -13.88 -9.65 18.74
C SER A 66 -15.02 -10.60 18.33
N ARG A 67 -15.32 -11.62 19.15
CA ARG A 67 -16.40 -12.58 18.87
C ARG A 67 -17.76 -11.97 19.18
N GLY A 68 -18.57 -11.75 18.15
CA GLY A 68 -19.98 -11.36 18.28
C GLY A 68 -20.45 -10.24 17.34
N HIS A 69 -19.60 -9.26 17.04
CA HIS A 69 -19.99 -8.13 16.15
C HIS A 69 -18.84 -7.65 15.24
N PHE A 70 -17.67 -8.26 15.34
CA PHE A 70 -16.44 -7.72 14.74
C PHE A 70 -15.92 -8.50 13.53
N GLU A 71 -16.35 -9.74 13.27
CA GLU A 71 -16.00 -10.42 12.02
C GLU A 71 -16.52 -9.67 10.78
N GLN A 72 -17.70 -9.06 10.86
CA GLN A 72 -18.21 -8.21 9.78
C GLN A 72 -17.43 -6.90 9.66
N TYR A 73 -16.96 -6.30 10.76
CA TYR A 73 -16.22 -5.04 10.74
C TYR A 73 -14.73 -5.20 10.40
N ILE A 74 -14.08 -6.27 10.86
CA ILE A 74 -12.75 -6.67 10.41
C ILE A 74 -12.82 -7.07 8.94
N ASN A 75 -13.80 -7.89 8.52
CA ASN A 75 -13.92 -8.19 7.09
C ASN A 75 -14.29 -6.96 6.25
N ARG A 76 -14.99 -5.96 6.79
CA ARG A 76 -15.33 -4.71 6.06
C ARG A 76 -14.23 -3.65 6.11
N SER A 77 -13.39 -3.65 7.14
CA SER A 77 -12.26 -2.71 7.31
C SER A 77 -10.93 -3.29 6.78
N LEU A 78 -10.79 -4.62 6.72
CA LEU A 78 -9.75 -5.35 5.98
C LEU A 78 -10.15 -5.63 4.52
N LYS A 79 -11.44 -5.64 4.15
CA LYS A 79 -11.86 -5.33 2.77
C LYS A 79 -11.73 -3.83 2.54
N THR A 80 -10.53 -3.29 2.65
CA THR A 80 -10.25 -2.14 1.80
C THR A 80 -10.40 -2.65 0.38
N MET A 81 -11.43 -2.20 -0.32
CA MET A 81 -11.57 -2.55 -1.74
C MET A 81 -10.24 -2.21 -2.40
N PRO A 82 -9.62 -3.16 -3.12
CA PRO A 82 -8.35 -2.91 -3.79
C PRO A 82 -8.44 -1.62 -4.60
N ARG A 83 -7.46 -0.74 -4.42
CA ARG A 83 -7.44 0.53 -5.13
C ARG A 83 -7.35 0.25 -6.63
N ASN A 84 -7.95 1.13 -7.44
CA ASN A 84 -7.92 0.99 -8.89
C ASN A 84 -6.71 1.75 -9.45
N GLN A 85 -5.85 1.06 -10.21
CA GLN A 85 -4.76 1.65 -10.96
C GLN A 85 -5.04 1.58 -12.47
N SER A 86 -4.88 2.70 -13.15
CA SER A 86 -5.11 2.81 -14.60
C SER A 86 -3.91 2.29 -15.37
N PHE A 87 -4.14 1.39 -16.32
CA PHE A 87 -3.17 0.88 -17.30
C PHE A 87 -3.50 1.37 -18.72
N PHE A 88 -4.04 2.58 -18.87
CA PHE A 88 -4.56 3.10 -20.15
C PHE A 88 -3.58 2.97 -21.34
N HIS A 89 -2.30 3.27 -21.12
CA HIS A 89 -1.26 3.12 -22.16
C HIS A 89 -0.70 1.70 -22.32
N THR A 90 -0.96 0.82 -21.36
CA THR A 90 -0.37 -0.52 -21.26
C THR A 90 -1.42 -1.62 -21.09
N LYS A 91 -2.64 -1.40 -21.63
CA LYS A 91 -3.77 -2.33 -21.46
C LYS A 91 -3.47 -3.72 -22.03
N LYS A 92 -2.87 -3.76 -23.22
CA LYS A 92 -2.53 -5.02 -23.91
C LYS A 92 -1.50 -5.80 -23.11
N GLN A 93 -0.45 -5.10 -22.65
CA GLN A 93 0.63 -5.66 -21.84
C GLN A 93 0.12 -6.23 -20.51
N TYR A 94 -0.76 -5.49 -19.83
CA TYR A 94 -1.34 -5.95 -18.56
C TYR A 94 -2.22 -7.19 -18.77
N ARG A 95 -3.08 -7.20 -19.81
CA ARG A 95 -3.91 -8.37 -20.14
C ARG A 95 -3.07 -9.59 -20.51
N ALA A 96 -2.01 -9.38 -21.28
CA ALA A 96 -1.06 -10.43 -21.67
C ALA A 96 -0.12 -10.86 -20.53
N ARG A 97 -0.16 -10.16 -19.38
CA ARG A 97 0.73 -10.39 -18.23
C ARG A 97 2.22 -10.31 -18.56
N THR A 98 2.60 -9.49 -19.54
CA THR A 98 4.00 -9.29 -19.98
C THR A 98 4.70 -8.15 -19.25
N LYS A 99 3.94 -7.26 -18.60
CA LYS A 99 4.43 -6.14 -17.79
C LYS A 99 4.39 -6.52 -16.31
N THR A 100 5.49 -6.30 -15.60
CA THR A 100 5.64 -6.57 -14.16
C THR A 100 6.17 -5.38 -13.37
N VAL A 101 6.52 -4.29 -14.06
CA VAL A 101 6.87 -3.00 -13.46
C VAL A 101 5.97 -1.91 -14.00
N THR A 102 5.63 -0.92 -13.19
CA THR A 102 5.04 0.34 -13.63
C THR A 102 5.68 1.53 -12.92
N ARG A 103 6.01 2.57 -13.67
CA ARG A 103 6.37 3.90 -13.13
C ARG A 103 5.14 4.80 -13.02
N ARG A 104 5.07 5.58 -11.94
CA ARG A 104 3.96 6.51 -11.67
C ARG A 104 4.48 7.83 -11.13
N ASP A 105 3.91 8.93 -11.61
CA ASP A 105 3.98 10.23 -10.93
C ASP A 105 2.90 10.26 -9.85
N GLY A 106 3.29 10.03 -8.59
CA GLY A 106 2.40 9.94 -7.43
C GLY A 106 2.33 8.54 -6.80
N TRP A 107 1.19 8.19 -6.20
CA TRP A 107 0.99 6.90 -5.51
C TRP A 107 1.97 6.66 -4.33
N ALA A 108 2.36 7.72 -3.62
CA ALA A 108 3.24 7.64 -2.43
C ALA A 108 2.67 6.80 -1.28
N PHE A 109 1.36 6.52 -1.28
CA PHE A 109 0.70 5.71 -0.27
C PHE A 109 0.84 4.20 -0.50
N ALA A 110 1.32 3.77 -1.69
CA ALA A 110 1.43 2.36 -2.04
C ALA A 110 2.44 1.64 -1.14
N LYS A 111 2.14 0.40 -0.77
CA LYS A 111 3.01 -0.44 0.06
C LYS A 111 3.25 -1.79 -0.60
N VAL A 112 4.44 -2.34 -0.37
CA VAL A 112 4.73 -3.74 -0.71
C VAL A 112 3.69 -4.63 -0.03
N GLY A 113 3.14 -5.59 -0.76
CA GLY A 113 2.06 -6.46 -0.32
C GLY A 113 0.64 -5.97 -0.62
N ASP A 114 0.44 -4.71 -0.99
CA ASP A 114 -0.88 -4.20 -1.38
C ASP A 114 -1.40 -4.94 -2.61
N ILE A 115 -2.68 -5.36 -2.57
CA ILE A 115 -3.41 -5.87 -3.72
C ILE A 115 -4.16 -4.71 -4.39
N VAL A 116 -3.99 -4.58 -5.70
CA VAL A 116 -4.51 -3.48 -6.51
C VAL A 116 -5.28 -4.03 -7.71
N ASN A 117 -6.40 -3.40 -8.04
CA ASN A 117 -7.14 -3.68 -9.27
C ASN A 117 -6.47 -2.94 -10.44
N GLY A 118 -5.99 -3.67 -11.44
CA GLY A 118 -5.57 -3.09 -12.72
C GLY A 118 -6.78 -2.84 -13.61
N CYS A 119 -7.00 -1.60 -13.99
CA CYS A 119 -8.15 -1.14 -14.75
C CYS A 119 -7.74 -0.55 -16.09
N GLU A 120 -8.63 -0.58 -17.08
CA GLU A 120 -8.36 0.05 -18.38
C GLU A 120 -8.11 1.55 -18.26
N LYS A 121 -9.02 2.25 -17.58
CA LYS A 121 -8.87 3.64 -17.18
C LYS A 121 -9.68 3.90 -15.93
N CYS A 122 -9.18 4.79 -15.07
CA CYS A 122 -9.87 5.22 -13.85
C CYS A 122 -10.41 6.65 -13.93
N GLN A 123 -10.09 7.37 -15.01
CA GLN A 123 -10.40 8.78 -15.23
C GLN A 123 -10.90 8.98 -16.67
N GLY A 124 -11.60 10.08 -16.94
CA GLY A 124 -12.13 10.38 -18.29
C GLY A 124 -13.21 9.37 -18.74
N LEU A 125 -14.01 8.88 -17.80
CA LEU A 125 -15.16 8.03 -18.08
C LEU A 125 -16.31 8.90 -18.60
N ARG A 126 -16.98 8.46 -19.66
CA ARG A 126 -18.22 9.10 -20.14
C ARG A 126 -19.35 8.86 -19.14
N LYS A 127 -20.39 9.69 -19.16
CA LYS A 127 -21.58 9.49 -18.33
C LYS A 127 -22.15 8.08 -18.57
N GLY A 128 -22.23 7.28 -17.51
CA GLY A 128 -22.69 5.89 -17.55
C GLY A 128 -21.61 4.84 -17.84
N GLU A 129 -20.40 5.24 -18.23
CA GLU A 129 -19.28 4.32 -18.43
C GLU A 129 -18.75 3.83 -17.08
N LYS A 130 -18.61 2.51 -16.92
CA LYS A 130 -18.08 1.89 -15.70
C LYS A 130 -16.59 1.57 -15.84
N ILE A 131 -15.88 1.55 -14.72
CA ILE A 131 -14.48 1.09 -14.68
C ILE A 131 -14.43 -0.39 -15.06
N VAL A 132 -13.64 -0.70 -16.10
CA VAL A 132 -13.36 -2.08 -16.51
C VAL A 132 -12.10 -2.56 -15.78
N VAL A 133 -12.28 -3.52 -14.87
CA VAL A 133 -11.19 -4.19 -14.14
C VAL A 133 -10.68 -5.37 -14.97
N MET A 134 -9.38 -5.40 -15.25
CA MET A 134 -8.73 -6.44 -16.06
C MET A 134 -8.15 -7.58 -15.21
N GLY A 135 -7.88 -7.33 -13.93
CA GLY A 135 -7.31 -8.31 -13.01
C GLY A 135 -6.61 -7.65 -11.82
N GLN A 136 -6.09 -8.45 -10.91
CA GLN A 136 -5.41 -7.96 -9.71
C GLN A 136 -3.91 -8.27 -9.74
N HIS A 137 -3.13 -7.39 -9.14
CA HIS A 137 -1.71 -7.59 -8.90
C HIS A 137 -1.35 -7.19 -7.47
N ARG A 138 -0.22 -7.71 -6.99
CA ARG A 138 0.36 -7.42 -5.67
C ARG A 138 1.72 -6.77 -5.84
N TYR A 139 1.96 -5.64 -5.19
CA TYR A 139 3.29 -5.03 -5.22
C TYR A 139 4.32 -5.86 -4.46
N THR A 140 5.51 -6.03 -5.05
CA THR A 140 6.64 -6.78 -4.49
C THR A 140 7.83 -5.90 -4.17
N ASN A 141 8.04 -4.81 -4.91
CA ASN A 141 9.11 -3.85 -4.67
C ASN A 141 8.65 -2.44 -5.07
N LEU A 142 8.92 -1.46 -4.21
CA LEU A 142 8.54 -0.07 -4.39
C LEU A 142 9.76 0.81 -4.10
N ARG A 143 10.13 1.67 -5.05
CA ARG A 143 11.19 2.67 -4.83
C ARG A 143 10.96 3.93 -5.66
N TRP A 144 11.44 5.04 -5.13
CA TRP A 144 11.51 6.30 -5.87
C TRP A 144 12.85 6.41 -6.59
N GLU A 145 12.81 6.80 -7.86
CA GLU A 145 14.02 7.04 -8.66
C GLU A 145 13.78 8.12 -9.71
N PRO A 146 14.81 8.87 -10.13
CA PRO A 146 14.69 9.80 -11.24
C PRO A 146 14.41 9.03 -12.54
N LEU A 147 13.48 9.53 -13.35
CA LEU A 147 13.17 8.90 -14.64
C LEU A 147 14.40 8.83 -15.58
N SER A 148 15.33 9.79 -15.46
CA SER A 148 16.57 9.85 -16.25
C SER A 148 17.46 8.64 -16.03
N ARG A 149 17.35 7.94 -14.90
CA ARG A 149 18.10 6.71 -14.62
C ARG A 149 17.93 5.65 -15.71
N MET A 150 16.77 5.62 -16.36
CA MET A 150 16.51 4.75 -17.51
C MET A 150 17.49 4.99 -18.67
N ILE A 151 17.91 6.24 -18.88
CA ILE A 151 18.84 6.65 -19.93
C ILE A 151 20.28 6.60 -19.41
N ASP A 152 20.50 7.12 -18.19
CA ASP A 152 21.81 7.25 -17.58
C ASP A 152 22.47 5.89 -17.30
N GLU A 153 21.67 4.83 -17.10
CA GLU A 153 22.11 3.44 -16.91
C GLU A 153 21.55 2.54 -18.04
N PRO A 154 22.24 2.40 -19.20
CA PRO A 154 21.65 1.78 -20.39
C PRO A 154 21.17 0.32 -20.21
N GLU A 155 21.94 -0.51 -19.50
CA GLU A 155 21.58 -1.91 -19.27
C GLU A 155 20.38 -2.04 -18.30
N TYR A 156 20.34 -1.17 -17.30
CA TYR A 156 19.18 -1.05 -16.41
C TYR A 156 17.95 -0.58 -17.19
N GLY A 157 18.09 0.47 -17.98
CA GLY A 157 17.03 1.01 -18.83
C GLY A 157 16.42 -0.04 -19.75
N LYS A 158 17.25 -0.78 -20.49
CA LYS A 158 16.79 -1.83 -21.40
C LYS A 158 15.97 -2.88 -20.67
N ALA A 159 16.46 -3.39 -19.53
CA ALA A 159 15.74 -4.37 -18.73
C ALA A 159 14.39 -3.81 -18.22
N GLU A 160 14.39 -2.57 -17.75
CA GLU A 160 13.20 -1.92 -17.20
C GLU A 160 12.14 -1.61 -18.25
N VAL A 161 12.54 -1.25 -19.47
CA VAL A 161 11.61 -1.02 -20.59
C VAL A 161 10.86 -2.31 -20.96
N ILE A 162 11.55 -3.46 -20.93
CA ILE A 162 10.94 -4.78 -21.11
C ILE A 162 9.94 -5.06 -19.98
N LEU A 163 10.34 -4.83 -18.70
CA LEU A 163 9.46 -5.03 -17.54
C LEU A 163 8.26 -4.06 -17.53
N GLU A 164 8.40 -2.89 -18.15
CA GLU A 164 7.30 -1.94 -18.38
C GLU A 164 6.37 -2.40 -19.53
N GLY A 165 6.72 -3.45 -20.25
CA GLY A 165 5.94 -4.04 -21.33
C GLY A 165 6.15 -3.39 -22.70
N PHE A 166 7.30 -2.76 -22.92
CA PHE A 166 7.67 -2.12 -24.19
C PHE A 166 8.96 -2.72 -24.78
N PRO A 167 9.05 -4.04 -25.01
CA PRO A 167 10.30 -4.71 -25.39
C PRO A 167 10.94 -4.16 -26.68
N ASP A 168 10.14 -3.53 -27.55
CA ASP A 168 10.59 -2.96 -28.81
C ASP A 168 11.02 -1.49 -28.72
N MET A 169 10.94 -0.86 -27.54
CA MET A 169 11.39 0.51 -27.31
C MET A 169 12.80 0.53 -26.72
N THR A 170 13.56 1.56 -27.08
CA THR A 170 14.77 1.95 -26.36
C THR A 170 14.43 2.73 -25.08
N PRO A 171 15.37 2.85 -24.12
CA PRO A 171 15.16 3.65 -22.91
C PRO A 171 14.82 5.12 -23.20
N ASP A 172 15.48 5.72 -24.19
CA ASP A 172 15.22 7.08 -24.65
C ASP A 172 13.79 7.24 -25.18
N GLU A 173 13.34 6.33 -26.05
CA GLU A 173 11.97 6.34 -26.57
C GLU A 173 10.93 6.18 -25.46
N PHE A 174 11.19 5.28 -24.49
CA PHE A 174 10.31 5.09 -23.36
C PHE A 174 10.22 6.35 -22.48
N VAL A 175 11.35 7.00 -22.17
CA VAL A 175 11.37 8.22 -21.37
C VAL A 175 10.65 9.36 -22.09
N LEU A 176 10.87 9.54 -23.40
CA LEU A 176 10.16 10.52 -24.22
C LEU A 176 8.65 10.27 -24.20
N PHE A 177 8.25 9.01 -24.41
CA PHE A 177 6.86 8.58 -24.32
C PHE A 177 6.25 8.89 -22.94
N TYR A 178 6.94 8.54 -21.86
CA TYR A 178 6.47 8.77 -20.49
C TYR A 178 6.32 10.26 -20.17
N CYS A 179 7.34 11.06 -20.49
CA CYS A 179 7.34 12.51 -20.29
C CYS A 179 6.17 13.18 -21.00
N LYS A 180 5.88 12.77 -22.24
CA LYS A 180 4.73 13.27 -23.00
C LYS A 180 3.40 12.85 -22.36
N ALA A 181 3.28 11.61 -21.93
CA ALA A 181 2.04 11.08 -21.36
C ALA A 181 1.72 11.68 -19.98
N MET A 182 2.72 11.91 -19.14
CA MET A 182 2.58 12.40 -17.77
C MET A 182 2.83 13.91 -17.63
N ASN A 183 3.17 14.60 -18.71
CA ASN A 183 3.54 16.02 -18.74
C ASN A 183 4.65 16.35 -17.72
N CYS A 184 5.77 15.61 -17.80
CA CYS A 184 6.90 15.76 -16.88
C CYS A 184 8.24 15.75 -17.63
N THR A 185 9.35 15.96 -16.91
CA THR A 185 10.71 15.90 -17.46
C THR A 185 11.46 14.65 -16.98
N PRO A 186 12.58 14.25 -17.64
CA PRO A 186 13.37 13.10 -17.20
C PRO A 186 13.91 13.22 -15.77
N LYS A 187 14.09 14.43 -15.25
CA LYS A 187 14.57 14.64 -13.87
C LYS A 187 13.52 14.36 -12.80
N LYS A 188 12.26 14.14 -13.19
CA LYS A 188 11.16 13.89 -12.26
C LYS A 188 11.41 12.59 -11.48
N LEU A 189 11.27 12.67 -10.16
CA LEU A 189 11.24 11.49 -9.30
C LEU A 189 9.92 10.74 -9.52
N VAL A 190 10.01 9.49 -9.95
CA VAL A 190 8.86 8.62 -10.22
C VAL A 190 8.91 7.40 -9.31
N HIS A 191 7.74 6.89 -8.95
CA HIS A 191 7.62 5.72 -8.11
C HIS A 191 7.63 4.47 -9.01
N ARG A 192 8.74 3.75 -9.02
CA ARG A 192 8.86 2.45 -9.71
C ARG A 192 8.20 1.39 -8.83
N MET A 193 7.19 0.74 -9.37
CA MET A 193 6.38 -0.27 -8.69
C MET A 193 6.49 -1.60 -9.40
N GLU A 194 7.12 -2.56 -8.76
CA GLU A 194 7.18 -3.95 -9.22
C GLU A 194 6.03 -4.74 -8.61
N TYR A 195 5.47 -5.65 -9.39
CA TYR A 195 4.33 -6.44 -8.97
C TYR A 195 4.28 -7.82 -9.63
N VAL A 196 3.51 -8.70 -8.99
CA VAL A 196 3.12 -10.00 -9.52
C VAL A 196 1.61 -10.08 -9.68
N PHE A 197 1.13 -10.75 -10.72
CA PHE A 197 -0.29 -10.99 -10.90
C PHE A 197 -0.82 -11.93 -9.81
N VAL A 198 -1.98 -11.60 -9.25
CA VAL A 198 -2.67 -12.49 -8.33
C VAL A 198 -3.44 -13.52 -9.16
N THR A 199 -3.03 -14.78 -9.08
CA THR A 199 -3.87 -15.90 -9.51
C THR A 199 -4.97 -16.07 -8.48
N ARG A 200 -6.23 -16.19 -8.92
CA ARG A 200 -7.26 -16.72 -8.02
C ARG A 200 -6.84 -18.14 -7.69
N ALA A 201 -6.81 -18.49 -6.40
CA ALA A 201 -6.90 -19.90 -6.03
C ALA A 201 -8.23 -20.41 -6.59
N GLU A 202 -8.17 -21.50 -7.34
CA GLU A 202 -9.35 -22.25 -7.79
C GLU A 202 -10.13 -22.80 -6.60
#